data_AF-A0A2V8UK68-F1
#
_entry.id   AF-A0A2V8UK68-F1
#
_cell.length_a   1.000
_cell.length_b   1.000
_cell.length_c   1.000
_cell.angle_alpha   90.00
_cell.angle_beta   90.00
_cell.angle_gamma   90.00
#
_symmetry.space_group_name_H-M   'P 1'
#
loop_
_entity.id
_entity.type
_entity.pdbx_description
1 polymer ?
#
loop_
_entity_poly.entity_id
_entity_poly.type
_entity_poly.pdbx_seq_one_letter_code
_entity_poly.pdbx_strand_id
1 'polypeptide(L)'
;MSKRINIILPDKTVAVLDQVTTKGNRSRFIDRAVRKLVETEGKANLRTLLKEEAIENAERDLVISAEWFPLEEEAARRAETRRSRKPTRKRT
;
A
#
# COMPACT_ATOMS: atom_id res chain seq x y z
N MET A 1 11.72 -13.90 -17.08
CA MET A 1 11.06 -14.90 -17.94
C MET A 1 9.96 -14.22 -18.74
N SER A 2 9.95 -14.35 -20.07
CA SER A 2 8.91 -13.76 -20.94
C SER A 2 8.08 -14.87 -21.58
N LYS A 3 6.75 -14.74 -21.57
CA LYS A 3 5.82 -15.66 -22.23
C LYS A 3 5.14 -14.93 -23.39
N ARG A 4 5.14 -15.54 -24.58
CA ARG A 4 4.43 -14.99 -25.75
C ARG A 4 2.96 -15.43 -25.69
N ILE A 5 2.07 -14.48 -25.87
CA ILE A 5 0.61 -14.67 -25.86
C ILE A 5 0.02 -13.91 -27.04
N ASN A 6 -0.98 -14.50 -27.70
CA ASN A 6 -1.75 -13.84 -28.76
C ASN A 6 -2.96 -13.17 -28.11
N ILE A 7 -3.13 -11.87 -28.35
CA ILE A 7 -4.25 -11.08 -27.84
C ILE A 7 -4.91 -10.32 -28.98
N ILE A 8 -6.23 -10.19 -28.92
CA ILE A 8 -7.00 -9.35 -29.84
C ILE A 8 -7.22 -8.02 -29.14
N LEU A 9 -6.83 -6.93 -29.80
CA LEU A 9 -7.04 -5.57 -29.32
C LEU A 9 -7.91 -4.82 -30.33
N PRO A 10 -8.79 -3.91 -29.88
CA PRO A 10 -9.53 -3.04 -30.77
C PRO A 10 -8.58 -2.20 -31.64
N ASP A 11 -8.95 -1.94 -32.89
CA ASP A 11 -8.12 -1.17 -33.83
C ASP A 11 -7.71 0.19 -33.28
N LYS A 12 -8.62 0.85 -32.55
CA LYS A 12 -8.34 2.14 -31.87
C LYS A 12 -7.18 2.01 -30.88
N THR A 13 -7.14 0.93 -30.10
CA THR A 13 -6.08 0.67 -29.11
C THR A 13 -4.76 0.38 -29.79
N VAL A 14 -4.77 -0.34 -30.91
CA VAL A 14 -3.56 -0.61 -31.72
C VAL A 14 -3.02 0.68 -32.33
N ALA A 15 -3.89 1.56 -32.84
CA ALA A 15 -3.50 2.85 -33.39
C ALA A 15 -2.81 3.75 -32.34
N VAL A 16 -3.36 3.80 -31.11
CA VAL A 16 -2.70 4.48 -29.98
C VAL A 16 -1.36 3.83 -29.68
N LEU A 17 -1.30 2.50 -29.61
CA LEU A 17 -0.05 1.77 -29.35
C LEU A 17 1.04 2.11 -30.37
N ASP A 18 0.66 2.27 -31.64
CA ASP A 18 1.56 2.62 -32.74
C ASP A 18 1.99 4.08 -32.74
N GLN A 19 1.17 4.96 -32.18
CA GLN A 19 1.52 6.37 -31.99
C GLN A 19 2.53 6.56 -30.85
N VAL A 20 2.37 5.82 -29.74
CA VAL A 20 3.22 6.00 -28.55
C VAL A 20 4.49 5.15 -28.58
N THR A 21 4.57 4.15 -29.47
CA THR A 21 5.68 3.20 -29.49
C THR A 21 6.32 3.06 -30.86
N THR A 22 7.63 2.85 -30.88
CA THR A 22 8.35 2.46 -32.09
C THR A 22 8.23 0.96 -32.34
N LYS A 23 8.39 0.53 -33.61
CA LYS A 23 8.36 -0.90 -34.00
C LYS A 23 9.29 -1.71 -33.09
N GLY A 24 8.74 -2.76 -32.47
CA GLY A 24 9.46 -3.65 -31.54
C GLY A 24 9.24 -3.36 -30.05
N ASN A 25 8.75 -2.17 -29.67
CA ASN A 25 8.54 -1.80 -28.27
C ASN A 25 7.09 -1.99 -27.75
N ARG A 26 6.18 -2.45 -28.61
CA ARG A 26 4.77 -2.71 -28.28
C ARG A 26 4.61 -3.59 -27.03
N SER A 27 5.30 -4.73 -26.96
CA SER A 27 5.22 -5.65 -25.81
C SER A 27 5.71 -5.03 -24.50
N ARG A 28 6.76 -4.19 -24.57
CA ARG A 28 7.30 -3.50 -23.40
C ARG A 28 6.35 -2.42 -22.90
N PHE A 29 5.68 -1.73 -23.81
CA PHE A 29 4.66 -0.75 -23.46
C PHE A 29 3.44 -1.42 -22.81
N ILE A 30 2.98 -2.54 -23.37
CA ILE A 30 1.86 -3.32 -22.80
C ILE A 30 2.21 -3.83 -21.39
N ASP A 31 3.41 -4.39 -21.17
CA ASP A 31 3.85 -4.82 -19.81
C ASP A 31 3.81 -3.65 -18.82
N ARG A 32 4.33 -2.48 -19.20
CA ARG A 32 4.31 -1.28 -18.35
C ARG A 32 2.88 -0.82 -18.06
N ALA A 33 2.00 -0.81 -19.05
CA ALA A 33 0.61 -0.40 -18.90
C ALA A 33 -0.16 -1.33 -17.97
N VAL A 34 -0.02 -2.65 -18.15
CA VAL A 34 -0.65 -3.66 -17.28
C VAL A 34 -0.15 -3.54 -15.85
N ARG A 35 1.15 -3.43 -15.63
CA ARG A 35 1.72 -3.21 -14.28
C ARG A 35 1.16 -1.95 -13.64
N LYS A 36 1.05 -0.86 -14.40
CA LYS A 36 0.54 0.40 -13.87
C LYS A 36 -0.93 0.30 -13.50
N LEU A 37 -1.74 -0.35 -14.35
CA LEU A 37 -3.15 -0.57 -14.10
C LEU A 37 -3.36 -1.42 -12.84
N VAL A 38 -2.63 -2.53 -12.71
CA VAL A 38 -2.67 -3.39 -11.51
C VAL A 38 -2.18 -2.65 -10.27
N GLU A 39 -1.16 -1.80 -10.39
CA GLU A 39 -0.71 -0.98 -9.27
C GLU A 39 -1.79 0.02 -8.80
N THR A 40 -2.52 0.62 -9.74
CA THR A 40 -3.57 1.61 -9.44
C THR A 40 -4.85 0.95 -8.93
N GLU A 41 -5.33 -0.09 -9.60
CA GLU A 41 -6.54 -0.82 -9.23
C GLU A 41 -6.32 -1.71 -8.01
N GLY A 42 -5.14 -2.34 -7.91
CA GLY A 42 -4.77 -3.14 -6.76
C GLY A 42 -4.75 -2.35 -5.46
N LYS A 43 -4.26 -1.10 -5.48
CA LYS A 43 -4.31 -0.22 -4.30
C LYS A 43 -5.75 0.18 -3.95
N ALA A 44 -6.61 0.42 -4.94
CA ALA A 44 -8.01 0.75 -4.70
C ALA A 44 -8.76 -0.44 -4.12
N ASN A 45 -8.62 -1.62 -4.71
CA ASN A 45 -9.25 -2.85 -4.22
C ASN A 45 -8.73 -3.24 -2.83
N LEU A 46 -7.42 -3.14 -2.60
CA LEU A 46 -6.84 -3.40 -1.27
C LEU A 46 -7.39 -2.44 -0.21
N ARG A 47 -7.57 -1.15 -0.54
CA ARG A 47 -8.19 -0.19 0.39
C ARG A 47 -9.64 -0.56 0.71
N THR A 48 -10.40 -1.01 -0.28
CA THR A 48 -11.79 -1.46 -0.06
C THR A 48 -11.82 -2.68 0.85
N LEU A 49 -11.01 -3.70 0.56
CA LEU A 49 -10.94 -4.93 1.37
C LEU A 49 -10.49 -4.63 2.81
N LEU A 50 -9.46 -3.80 2.99
CA LEU A 50 -9.00 -3.39 4.33
C LEU A 50 -10.08 -2.63 5.10
N LYS A 51 -10.87 -1.80 4.42
CA LYS A 51 -11.98 -1.09 5.05
C LYS A 51 -13.09 -2.04 5.47
N GLU A 52 -13.45 -2.99 4.61
CA GLU A 52 -14.47 -4.00 4.89
C GLU A 52 -14.06 -4.87 6.07
N GLU A 53 -12.84 -5.40 6.07
CA GLU A 53 -12.33 -6.19 7.20
C GLU A 53 -12.24 -5.37 8.48
N ALA A 54 -11.80 -4.10 8.44
CA ALA A 54 -11.73 -3.26 9.63
C ALA A 54 -13.11 -3.00 10.24
N ILE A 55 -14.16 -2.89 9.40
CA ILE A 55 -15.54 -2.74 9.87
C ILE A 55 -16.04 -4.06 10.46
N GLU A 56 -15.81 -5.18 9.77
CA GLU A 56 -16.24 -6.50 10.21
C GLU A 56 -15.58 -6.91 11.54
N ASN A 57 -14.33 -6.54 11.73
CA ASN A 57 -13.53 -6.90 12.89
C ASN A 57 -13.53 -5.86 14.01
N ALA A 58 -14.20 -4.72 13.82
CA ALA A 58 -14.15 -3.57 14.73
C ALA A 58 -14.46 -3.93 16.19
N GLU A 59 -15.46 -4.79 16.43
CA GLU A 59 -15.86 -5.18 17.78
C GLU A 59 -14.77 -6.00 18.49
N ARG A 60 -14.18 -6.96 17.78
CA ARG A 60 -13.08 -7.78 18.30
C ARG A 60 -11.86 -6.92 18.59
N ASP A 61 -11.53 -6.01 17.68
CA ASP A 61 -10.37 -5.13 17.80
C ASP A 61 -10.53 -4.18 19.01
N LEU A 62 -11.75 -3.70 19.29
CA LEU A 62 -12.05 -2.91 20.48
C LEU A 62 -11.87 -3.71 21.77
N VAL A 63 -12.33 -4.96 21.82
CA VAL A 63 -12.15 -5.83 22.99
C VAL A 63 -10.66 -6.06 23.26
N ILE A 64 -9.91 -6.43 22.23
CA ILE A 64 -8.45 -6.63 22.34
C ILE A 64 -7.77 -5.34 22.79
N SER A 65 -8.13 -4.19 22.21
CA SER A 65 -7.57 -2.91 22.62
C SER A 65 -7.84 -2.61 24.09
N ALA A 66 -9.06 -2.85 24.59
CA ALA A 66 -9.42 -2.64 25.98
C ALA A 66 -8.64 -3.55 26.94
N GLU A 67 -8.40 -4.80 26.57
CA GLU A 67 -7.59 -5.74 27.36
C GLU A 67 -6.13 -5.30 27.50
N TRP A 68 -5.56 -4.75 26.42
CA TRP A 68 -4.16 -4.33 26.38
C TRP A 68 -3.91 -2.91 26.93
N PHE A 69 -4.95 -2.07 26.97
CA PHE A 69 -4.86 -0.66 27.38
C PHE A 69 -4.12 -0.40 28.70
N PRO A 70 -4.33 -1.19 29.79
CA PRO A 70 -3.62 -0.96 31.06
C PRO A 70 -2.10 -1.10 30.92
N LEU A 71 -1.63 -2.05 30.12
CA LEU A 71 -0.21 -2.30 29.90
C LEU A 71 0.45 -1.16 29.11
N GLU A 72 -0.27 -0.63 28.12
CA GLU A 72 0.17 0.52 27.32
C GLU A 72 0.26 1.80 28.18
N GLU A 73 -0.71 2.04 29.06
CA GLU A 73 -0.72 3.19 29.97
C GLU A 73 0.46 3.15 30.96
N GLU A 74 0.79 1.95 31.48
CA GLU A 74 1.98 1.79 32.31
C GLU A 74 3.28 2.04 31.54
N ALA A 75 3.39 1.52 30.31
CA ALA A 75 4.55 1.73 29.46
C ALA A 75 4.74 3.21 29.12
N ALA A 76 3.66 3.94 28.82
CA ALA A 76 3.68 5.37 28.55
C ALA A 76 4.16 6.18 29.75
N ARG A 77 3.60 5.92 30.95
CA ARG A 77 4.05 6.56 32.20
C ARG A 77 5.53 6.30 32.50
N ARG A 78 6.00 5.07 32.27
CA ARG A 78 7.43 4.71 32.42
C ARG A 78 8.31 5.43 31.40
N ALA A 79 7.84 5.63 30.18
CA ALA A 79 8.58 6.38 29.16
C ALA A 79 8.65 7.88 29.50
N GLU A 80 7.57 8.46 30.00
CA GLU A 80 7.49 9.87 30.38
C GLU A 80 8.38 10.20 31.59
N THR A 81 8.35 9.36 32.61
CA THR A 81 9.24 9.46 33.78
C THR A 81 10.72 9.29 33.41
N ARG A 82 11.06 8.48 32.41
CA ARG A 82 12.43 8.38 31.86
C ARG A 82 12.83 9.63 31.07
N ARG A 83 11.89 10.25 30.36
CA ARG A 83 12.14 11.44 29.55
C ARG A 83 12.36 12.69 30.40
N SER A 84 11.61 12.85 31.50
CA SER A 84 11.79 13.95 32.45
C SER A 84 13.10 13.85 33.26
N ARG A 85 13.65 12.63 33.39
CA ARG A 85 14.93 12.35 34.07
C ARG A 85 16.18 12.58 33.21
N LYS A 86 16.07 12.86 31.91
CA LYS A 86 17.25 13.18 31.07
C LYS A 86 17.78 14.57 31.42
N PRO A 87 18.99 14.72 31.99
CA PRO A 87 19.56 16.03 32.26
C PRO A 87 19.86 16.72 30.93
N THR A 88 19.44 17.99 30.81
CA THR A 88 19.85 18.88 29.73
C THR A 88 21.36 19.07 29.83
N ARG A 89 22.09 18.36 28.98
CA ARG A 89 23.54 18.48 28.84
C ARG A 89 23.81 19.90 28.32
N LYS A 90 24.07 20.85 29.22
CA LYS A 90 24.57 22.19 28.85
C LYS A 90 25.85 21.98 28.05
N ARG A 91 25.79 22.31 26.76
CA ARG A 91 26.98 22.49 25.91
C ARG A 91 27.67 23.77 26.37
N THR A 92 28.80 23.61 27.07
CA THR A 92 29.85 24.62 27.19
C THR A 92 30.83 24.43 26.04
#